data_AF-A0A932IIR6-F1
#
_entry.id   AF-A0A932IIR6-F1
#
_cell.length_a   1.000
_cell.length_b   1.000
_cell.length_c   1.000
_cell.angle_alpha   90.00
_cell.angle_beta   90.00
_cell.angle_gamma   90.00
#
_symmetry.space_group_name_H-M   'P 1'
#
loop_
_entity.id
_entity.type
_entity.pdbx_description
1 polymer ?
#
loop_
_entity_poly.entity_id
_entity_poly.type
_entity_poly.pdbx_seq_one_letter_code
_entity_poly.pdbx_strand_id
1 'polypeptide(L)'
;MSAAVRRDRPVQLGADISTGVGLFDLRAEAAFQHGVSTPFFRGDAALPEVYSREDEWIMQAVAGAEVGIRYSDQDNVIVGAEYFFNDAGYRGRRLYPWLLANRTFQPLYVGRHYAGLYAVAQAPGDFNDATIILSGISNLSDSSTLARLDWQVRVLTYITFNAYGAYHFGEPGELRFGLDILPGAVPQLPDGLSLAPPLFDVGVAVRVSM
;
A
#
# COMPACT_ATOMS: atom_id res chain seq x y z
N MET A 1 -19.51 4.69 12.03
CA MET A 1 -20.36 5.35 10.99
C MET A 1 -20.12 6.85 10.97
N SER A 2 -19.81 7.39 9.79
CA SER A 2 -19.57 8.83 9.55
C SER A 2 -20.19 9.26 8.22
N ALA A 3 -20.66 10.51 8.14
CA ALA A 3 -21.14 11.11 6.90
C ALA A 3 -20.64 12.55 6.78
N ALA A 4 -20.22 12.94 5.58
CA ALA A 4 -19.78 14.30 5.28
C ALA A 4 -20.40 14.79 3.97
N VAL A 5 -21.07 15.95 4.04
CA VAL A 5 -21.64 16.65 2.89
C VAL A 5 -21.11 18.09 2.92
N ARG A 6 -20.48 18.51 1.83
CA ARG A 6 -19.98 19.89 1.65
C ARG A 6 -20.33 20.35 0.25
N ARG A 7 -20.63 21.65 0.11
CA ARG A 7 -20.82 22.28 -1.21
C ARG A 7 -19.53 22.12 -2.03
N ASP A 8 -19.66 21.74 -3.29
CA ASP A 8 -18.56 21.57 -4.26
C ASP A 8 -17.52 20.50 -3.87
N ARG A 9 -17.93 19.49 -3.09
CA ARG A 9 -17.12 18.29 -2.82
C ARG A 9 -17.94 17.03 -2.98
N PRO A 10 -17.28 15.89 -3.28
CA PRO A 10 -17.95 14.60 -3.30
C PRO A 10 -18.66 14.33 -1.97
N VAL A 11 -19.86 13.75 -2.04
CA VAL A 11 -20.55 13.20 -0.87
C VAL A 11 -19.75 12.00 -0.39
N GLN A 12 -19.49 11.92 0.92
CA GLN A 12 -18.72 10.82 1.51
C GLN A 12 -19.50 10.15 2.64
N LEU A 13 -19.68 8.83 2.53
CA LEU A 13 -20.33 7.98 3.53
C LEU A 13 -19.35 6.90 3.96
N GLY A 14 -19.19 6.68 5.26
CA GLY A 14 -18.24 5.70 5.81
C GLY A 14 -18.85 4.88 6.94
N ALA A 15 -18.52 3.60 6.98
CA ALA A 15 -18.89 2.69 8.06
C ALA A 15 -17.74 1.74 8.38
N ASP A 16 -17.58 1.46 9.66
CA ASP A 16 -16.51 0.68 10.26
C ASP A 16 -17.11 -0.33 11.26
N ILE A 17 -16.52 -1.51 11.34
CA ILE A 17 -16.84 -2.54 12.32
C ILE A 17 -15.57 -3.28 12.75
N SER A 18 -15.47 -3.57 14.04
CA SER A 18 -14.40 -4.38 14.61
C SER A 18 -14.96 -5.33 15.65
N THR A 19 -14.51 -6.59 15.66
CA THR A 19 -14.97 -7.59 16.62
C THR A 19 -13.93 -8.67 16.85
N GLY A 20 -13.85 -9.20 18.08
CA GLY A 20 -13.05 -10.37 18.39
C GLY A 20 -13.85 -11.65 18.18
N VAL A 21 -13.30 -12.60 17.41
CA VAL A 21 -13.88 -13.93 17.15
C VAL A 21 -12.83 -14.99 17.48
N GLY A 22 -12.99 -15.62 18.65
CA GLY A 22 -12.04 -16.63 19.11
C GLY A 22 -10.66 -16.02 19.38
N LEU A 23 -9.64 -16.44 18.63
CA LEU A 23 -8.28 -15.92 18.72
C LEU A 23 -8.02 -14.75 17.76
N PHE A 24 -8.98 -14.40 16.91
CA PHE A 24 -8.80 -13.40 15.87
C PHE A 24 -9.52 -12.10 16.23
N ASP A 25 -8.85 -10.97 16.01
CA ASP A 25 -9.46 -9.66 15.96
C ASP A 25 -9.74 -9.31 14.49
N LEU A 26 -11.02 -9.15 14.15
CA LEU A 26 -11.49 -8.87 12.80
C LEU A 26 -11.85 -7.39 12.67
N ARG A 27 -11.49 -6.78 11.54
CA ARG A 27 -11.89 -5.41 11.17
C ARG A 27 -12.39 -5.32 9.74
N ALA A 28 -13.37 -4.47 9.50
CA ALA A 28 -13.79 -4.09 8.17
C ALA A 28 -14.25 -2.63 8.14
N GLU A 29 -13.90 -1.92 7.08
CA GLU A 29 -14.34 -0.55 6.83
C GLU A 29 -14.72 -0.40 5.35
N ALA A 30 -15.76 0.38 5.09
CA ALA A 30 -16.17 0.74 3.74
C ALA A 30 -16.51 2.23 3.67
N ALA A 31 -16.08 2.87 2.59
CA ALA A 31 -16.36 4.25 2.26
C ALA A 31 -16.92 4.35 0.84
N PHE A 32 -17.92 5.22 0.65
CA PHE A 32 -18.57 5.49 -0.62
C PHE A 32 -18.47 6.96 -0.95
N GLN A 33 -18.11 7.27 -2.19
CA GLN A 33 -17.99 8.63 -2.70
C GLN A 33 -18.89 8.83 -3.93
N HIS A 34 -19.61 9.95 -4.01
CA HIS A 34 -20.42 10.33 -5.17
C HIS A 34 -20.14 11.79 -5.54
N GLY A 35 -20.15 12.14 -6.84
CA GLY A 35 -19.78 13.48 -7.30
C GLY A 35 -18.27 13.69 -7.41
N VAL A 36 -17.51 12.64 -7.73
CA VAL A 36 -16.06 12.72 -7.92
C VAL A 36 -15.76 13.31 -9.30
N SER A 37 -15.28 14.55 -9.34
CA SER A 37 -15.00 15.31 -10.56
C SER A 37 -13.60 15.07 -11.17
N THR A 38 -12.74 14.30 -10.49
CA THR A 38 -11.43 13.92 -11.02
C THR A 38 -11.62 13.03 -12.26
N PRO A 39 -10.91 13.30 -13.38
CA PRO A 39 -11.03 12.48 -14.58
C PRO A 39 -10.43 11.09 -14.38
N PHE A 40 -11.05 10.09 -15.02
CA PHE A 40 -10.57 8.72 -15.11
C PHE A 40 -10.05 8.43 -16.52
N PHE A 41 -9.14 7.46 -16.62
CA PHE A 41 -8.50 7.10 -17.87
C PHE A 41 -8.78 5.64 -18.24
N ARG A 42 -8.98 5.33 -19.53
CA ARG A 42 -9.10 3.94 -20.02
C ARG A 42 -8.49 3.80 -21.41
N GLY A 43 -8.31 2.56 -21.86
CA GLY A 43 -7.69 2.29 -23.16
C GLY A 43 -6.17 2.29 -23.11
N ASP A 44 -5.54 2.82 -24.16
CA ASP A 44 -4.09 2.81 -24.38
C ASP A 44 -3.36 3.90 -23.57
N ALA A 45 -2.09 3.70 -23.23
CA ALA A 45 -1.29 4.67 -22.48
C ALA A 45 -0.85 5.87 -23.31
N ALA A 46 -0.75 5.71 -24.64
CA ALA A 46 -0.31 6.77 -25.54
C ALA A 46 -1.36 7.87 -25.69
N LEU A 47 -2.62 7.47 -25.73
CA LEU A 47 -3.76 8.35 -25.87
C LEU A 47 -4.99 7.73 -25.17
N PRO A 48 -5.02 7.75 -23.83
CA PRO A 48 -6.15 7.17 -23.11
C PRO A 48 -7.41 7.98 -23.36
N GLU A 49 -8.54 7.29 -23.35
CA GLU A 49 -9.83 7.93 -23.27
C GLU A 49 -10.02 8.50 -21.87
N VAL A 50 -10.31 9.79 -21.82
CA VAL A 50 -10.72 10.48 -20.59
C VAL A 50 -12.23 10.32 -20.43
N TYR A 51 -12.66 9.85 -19.25
CA TYR A 51 -14.07 9.71 -18.94
C TYR A 51 -14.38 10.18 -17.52
N SER A 52 -15.62 10.59 -17.30
CA SER A 52 -16.11 10.98 -15.98
C SER A 52 -16.84 9.81 -15.32
N ARG A 53 -16.73 9.74 -14.00
CA ARG A 53 -17.51 8.85 -13.12
C ARG A 53 -18.23 9.67 -12.04
N GLU A 54 -18.48 10.95 -12.30
CA GLU A 54 -19.06 11.88 -11.32
C GLU A 54 -20.44 11.41 -10.82
N ASP A 55 -21.25 10.82 -11.70
CA ASP A 55 -22.57 10.28 -11.39
C ASP A 55 -22.54 8.88 -10.74
N GLU A 56 -21.36 8.26 -10.61
CA GLU A 56 -21.20 6.93 -10.04
C GLU A 56 -20.86 6.97 -8.54
N TRP A 57 -21.26 5.90 -7.84
CA TRP A 57 -20.77 5.64 -6.48
C TRP A 57 -19.45 4.88 -6.55
N ILE A 58 -18.39 5.50 -6.04
CA ILE A 58 -17.06 4.92 -5.94
C ILE A 58 -16.86 4.36 -4.54
N MET A 59 -16.62 3.05 -4.45
CA MET A 59 -16.40 2.36 -3.18
C MET A 59 -14.92 2.14 -2.90
N GLN A 60 -14.53 2.34 -1.65
CA GLN A 60 -13.28 1.86 -1.07
C GLN A 60 -13.61 0.99 0.12
N ALA A 61 -12.95 -0.14 0.28
CA ALA A 61 -13.21 -1.04 1.39
C ALA A 61 -11.93 -1.74 1.84
N VAL A 62 -11.76 -1.91 3.14
CA VAL A 62 -10.69 -2.72 3.73
C VAL A 62 -11.30 -3.76 4.64
N ALA A 63 -10.74 -4.97 4.63
CA ALA A 63 -11.05 -6.01 5.60
C ALA A 63 -9.75 -6.65 6.07
N GLY A 64 -9.65 -6.93 7.37
CA GLY A 64 -8.45 -7.48 7.96
C GLY A 64 -8.73 -8.36 9.17
N ALA A 65 -7.74 -9.19 9.49
CA ALA A 65 -7.73 -10.07 10.64
C ALA A 65 -6.35 -10.05 11.29
N GLU A 66 -6.31 -10.09 12.62
CA GLU A 66 -5.10 -10.15 13.41
C GLU A 66 -5.20 -11.27 14.46
N VAL A 67 -4.08 -11.91 14.79
CA VAL A 67 -3.97 -12.90 15.87
C VAL A 67 -2.65 -12.74 16.62
N GLY A 68 -2.71 -12.80 17.95
CA GLY A 68 -1.54 -12.91 18.82
C GLY A 68 -1.20 -14.38 19.11
N ILE A 69 0.00 -14.81 18.79
CA ILE A 69 0.51 -16.17 19.00
C ILE A 69 1.62 -16.12 20.04
N ARG A 70 1.34 -16.64 21.24
CA ARG A 70 2.37 -16.91 22.24
C ARG A 70 3.21 -18.11 21.81
N TYR A 71 4.53 -17.93 21.75
CA TYR A 71 5.47 -19.01 21.44
C TYR A 71 6.42 -19.34 22.59
N SER A 72 6.41 -18.54 23.66
CA SER A 72 7.04 -18.83 24.94
C SER A 72 6.19 -18.26 26.10
N ASP A 73 6.65 -18.42 27.34
CA ASP A 73 5.99 -17.88 28.52
C ASP A 73 6.01 -16.34 28.58
N GLN A 74 6.96 -15.72 27.86
CA GLN A 74 7.21 -14.28 27.88
C GLN A 74 7.04 -13.63 26.52
N ASP A 75 7.01 -14.43 25.44
CA ASP A 75 7.02 -13.91 24.07
C ASP A 75 5.70 -14.10 23.33
N ASN A 76 5.40 -13.11 22.48
CA ASN A 76 4.26 -13.09 21.59
C ASN A 76 4.66 -12.57 20.21
N VAL A 77 4.08 -13.17 19.16
CA VAL A 77 4.11 -12.61 17.81
C VAL A 77 2.69 -12.25 17.38
N ILE A 78 2.51 -11.03 16.91
CA ILE A 78 1.25 -10.57 16.32
C ILE A 78 1.35 -10.81 14.82
N VAL A 79 0.39 -11.52 14.24
CA VAL A 79 0.30 -11.75 12.80
C VAL A 79 -1.00 -11.15 12.28
N GLY A 80 -0.91 -10.31 11.25
CA GLY A 80 -2.06 -9.65 10.65
C GLY A 80 -2.08 -9.81 9.13
N ALA A 81 -3.29 -9.77 8.59
CA ALA A 81 -3.55 -9.80 7.16
C ALA A 81 -4.64 -8.78 6.83
N GLU A 82 -4.49 -8.10 5.69
CA GLU A 82 -5.46 -7.13 5.20
C GLU A 82 -5.67 -7.25 3.71
N TYR A 83 -6.87 -6.91 3.27
CA TYR A 83 -7.23 -6.76 1.88
C TYR A 83 -7.92 -5.41 1.69
N PHE A 84 -7.44 -4.62 0.74
CA PHE A 84 -7.98 -3.32 0.40
C PHE A 84 -8.46 -3.30 -1.06
N PHE A 85 -9.70 -2.87 -1.24
CA PHE A 85 -10.36 -2.66 -2.52
C PHE A 85 -10.56 -1.17 -2.76
N ASN A 86 -10.17 -0.70 -3.93
CA ASN A 86 -10.28 0.69 -4.35
C ASN A 86 -10.92 0.77 -5.74
N ASP A 87 -12.22 1.08 -5.82
CA ASP A 87 -12.92 1.12 -7.11
C ASP A 87 -12.46 2.25 -8.04
N ALA A 88 -11.82 3.30 -7.49
CA ALA A 88 -11.16 4.33 -8.29
C ALA A 88 -9.86 3.83 -8.95
N GLY A 89 -9.34 2.68 -8.51
CA GLY A 89 -8.10 2.10 -8.99
C GLY A 89 -8.21 1.36 -10.33
N TYR A 90 -7.06 1.20 -10.97
CA TYR A 90 -6.87 0.53 -12.24
C TYR A 90 -6.64 -0.97 -12.05
N ARG A 91 -7.12 -1.77 -13.01
CA ARG A 91 -6.97 -3.25 -13.02
C ARG A 91 -5.60 -3.73 -13.51
N GLY A 92 -4.65 -2.83 -13.71
CA GLY A 92 -3.31 -3.17 -14.18
C GLY A 92 -2.48 -1.94 -14.53
N ARG A 93 -1.21 -2.20 -14.83
CA ARG A 93 -0.17 -1.16 -15.01
C ARG A 93 -0.19 -0.39 -16.33
N ARG A 94 -1.07 -0.75 -17.27
CA ARG A 94 -1.03 -0.22 -18.65
C ARG A 94 -1.03 1.31 -18.69
N LEU A 95 -1.79 1.96 -17.82
CA LEU A 95 -1.92 3.42 -17.80
C LEU A 95 -0.87 4.12 -16.93
N TYR A 96 0.02 3.40 -16.24
CA TYR A 96 0.98 4.03 -15.31
C TYR A 96 1.89 5.05 -16.00
N PRO A 97 2.45 4.79 -17.20
CA PRO A 97 3.21 5.79 -17.96
C PRO A 97 2.46 7.12 -18.11
N TRP A 98 1.19 7.05 -18.52
CA TRP A 98 0.34 8.22 -18.68
C TRP A 98 0.10 8.95 -17.35
N LEU A 99 -0.25 8.20 -16.30
CA LEU A 99 -0.53 8.76 -14.97
C LEU A 99 0.70 9.46 -14.39
N LEU A 100 1.90 8.88 -14.56
CA LEU A 100 3.15 9.47 -14.11
C LEU A 100 3.49 10.74 -14.88
N ALA A 101 3.42 10.67 -16.22
CA ALA A 101 3.72 11.80 -17.08
C ALA A 101 2.77 13.00 -16.83
N ASN A 102 1.52 12.73 -16.46
CA ASN A 102 0.52 13.75 -16.13
C ASN A 102 0.42 14.05 -14.62
N ARG A 103 1.31 13.50 -13.78
CA ARG A 103 1.35 13.72 -12.32
C ARG A 103 0.05 13.37 -11.59
N THR A 104 -0.67 12.37 -12.10
CA THR A 104 -1.90 11.81 -11.49
C THR A 104 -1.67 10.41 -10.91
N PHE A 105 -0.44 9.91 -10.93
CA PHE A 105 -0.05 8.67 -10.27
C PHE A 105 -0.07 8.85 -8.74
N GLN A 106 -0.92 8.10 -8.06
CA GLN A 106 -1.01 8.11 -6.59
C GLN A 106 -0.52 6.77 -6.02
N PRO A 107 0.67 6.73 -5.39
CA PRO A 107 1.16 5.52 -4.74
C PRO A 107 0.20 4.99 -3.68
N LEU A 108 0.12 3.67 -3.59
CA LEU A 108 -0.78 2.84 -2.79
C LEU A 108 -2.28 2.97 -3.09
N TYR A 109 -2.65 3.71 -4.14
CA TYR A 109 -4.05 3.91 -4.54
C TYR A 109 -4.25 3.83 -6.07
N VAL A 110 -3.23 3.51 -6.86
CA VAL A 110 -3.39 3.38 -8.31
C VAL A 110 -3.95 2.01 -8.71
N GLY A 111 -3.68 0.96 -7.93
CA GLY A 111 -4.28 -0.36 -8.06
C GLY A 111 -5.69 -0.41 -7.50
N ARG A 112 -6.44 -1.43 -7.92
CA ARG A 112 -7.80 -1.70 -7.42
C ARG A 112 -7.82 -2.66 -6.23
N HIS A 113 -6.84 -3.54 -6.17
CA HIS A 113 -6.79 -4.65 -5.23
C HIS A 113 -5.41 -4.69 -4.59
N TYR A 114 -5.38 -4.60 -3.27
CA TYR A 114 -4.18 -4.73 -2.47
C TYR A 114 -4.36 -5.80 -1.41
N ALA A 115 -3.29 -6.53 -1.13
CA ALA A 115 -3.21 -7.43 0.01
C ALA A 115 -1.98 -7.07 0.84
N GLY A 116 -2.14 -7.05 2.15
CA GLY A 116 -1.10 -6.79 3.13
C GLY A 116 -0.98 -7.96 4.10
N LEU A 117 0.24 -8.25 4.53
CA LEU A 117 0.55 -9.19 5.60
C LEU A 117 1.60 -8.57 6.50
N TYR A 118 1.53 -8.82 7.81
CA TYR A 118 2.60 -8.46 8.72
C TYR A 118 2.72 -9.45 9.88
N ALA A 119 3.92 -9.51 10.44
CA ALA A 119 4.23 -10.16 11.70
C ALA A 119 5.11 -9.23 12.55
N VAL A 120 4.76 -9.06 13.82
CA VAL A 120 5.49 -8.21 14.76
C VAL A 120 5.87 -9.03 15.99
N ALA A 121 7.16 -9.10 16.29
CA ALA A 121 7.69 -9.69 17.51
C ALA A 121 8.37 -8.58 18.33
N GLN A 122 7.86 -8.33 19.53
CA GLN A 122 8.44 -7.38 20.47
C GLN A 122 9.23 -8.16 21.52
N ALA A 123 10.46 -7.71 21.79
CA ALA A 123 11.39 -8.32 22.74
C ALA A 123 11.57 -9.85 22.55
N PRO A 124 11.84 -10.36 21.33
CA PRO A 124 11.81 -11.80 21.09
C PRO A 124 12.95 -12.54 21.80
N GLY A 125 12.60 -13.48 22.70
CA GLY A 125 13.58 -14.33 23.38
C GLY A 125 14.54 -13.51 24.24
N ASP A 126 15.86 -13.66 24.03
CA ASP A 126 16.86 -12.90 24.80
C ASP A 126 17.02 -11.44 24.32
N PHE A 127 16.40 -11.07 23.19
CA PHE A 127 16.50 -9.72 22.61
C PHE A 127 15.51 -8.74 23.24
N ASN A 128 15.60 -8.56 24.56
CA ASN A 128 14.65 -7.76 25.36
C ASN A 128 14.47 -6.29 24.92
N ASP A 129 15.43 -5.74 24.18
CA ASP A 129 15.43 -4.36 23.70
C ASP A 129 15.17 -4.25 22.18
N ALA A 130 14.76 -5.35 21.52
CA ALA A 130 14.54 -5.38 20.08
C ALA A 130 13.07 -5.53 19.68
N THR A 131 12.71 -4.98 18.52
CA THR A 131 11.45 -5.24 17.81
C THR A 131 11.78 -5.69 16.40
N ILE A 132 11.18 -6.80 15.97
CA ILE A 132 11.28 -7.31 14.61
C ILE A 132 9.91 -7.19 13.95
N ILE A 133 9.86 -6.58 12.76
CA ILE A 133 8.65 -6.46 11.95
C ILE A 133 8.94 -7.07 10.59
N LEU A 134 8.19 -8.09 10.21
CA LEU A 134 8.12 -8.56 8.83
C LEU A 134 6.82 -8.04 8.24
N SER A 135 6.86 -7.34 7.11
CA SER A 135 5.68 -6.86 6.41
C SER A 135 5.75 -7.17 4.93
N GLY A 136 4.60 -7.32 4.30
CA GLY A 136 4.48 -7.53 2.86
C GLY A 136 3.23 -6.86 2.34
N ILE A 137 3.35 -6.17 1.21
CA ILE A 137 2.21 -5.58 0.50
C ILE A 137 2.30 -5.99 -0.97
N SER A 138 1.16 -6.35 -1.55
CA SER A 138 1.02 -6.73 -2.95
C SER A 138 -0.10 -5.92 -3.58
N ASN A 139 0.17 -5.32 -4.74
CA ASN A 139 -0.87 -4.80 -5.61
C ASN A 139 -1.28 -5.94 -6.54
N LEU A 140 -2.41 -6.58 -6.21
CA LEU A 140 -2.92 -7.72 -6.98
C LEU A 140 -3.42 -7.33 -8.37
N SER A 141 -3.59 -6.02 -8.64
CA SER A 141 -4.04 -5.52 -9.95
C SER A 141 -2.91 -5.52 -10.96
N ASP A 142 -1.67 -5.30 -10.54
CA ASP A 142 -0.49 -5.35 -11.41
C ASP A 142 0.50 -6.46 -11.05
N SER A 143 0.20 -7.26 -10.02
CA SER A 143 1.03 -8.37 -9.52
C SER A 143 2.42 -7.95 -9.05
N SER A 144 2.59 -6.70 -8.65
CA SER A 144 3.81 -6.22 -8.00
C SER A 144 3.72 -6.40 -6.48
N THR A 145 4.83 -6.78 -5.84
CA THR A 145 4.89 -7.06 -4.40
C THR A 145 6.17 -6.51 -3.77
N LEU A 146 6.05 -6.00 -2.54
CA LEU A 146 7.13 -5.54 -1.69
C LEU A 146 7.05 -6.27 -0.35
N ALA A 147 8.11 -6.99 0.02
CA ALA A 147 8.29 -7.53 1.37
C ALA A 147 9.43 -6.79 2.08
N ARG A 148 9.29 -6.54 3.37
CA ARG A 148 10.25 -5.77 4.16
C ARG A 148 10.41 -6.36 5.56
N LEU A 149 11.66 -6.52 5.97
CA LEU A 149 12.06 -6.87 7.33
C LEU A 149 12.67 -5.63 7.98
N ASP A 150 12.07 -5.16 9.08
CA ASP A 150 12.58 -4.11 9.94
C ASP A 150 13.08 -4.71 11.26
N TRP A 151 14.24 -4.27 11.69
CA TRP A 151 14.83 -4.59 12.99
C TRP A 151 15.16 -3.30 13.72
N GLN A 152 14.54 -3.11 14.87
CA GLN A 152 14.77 -2.00 15.76
C GLN A 152 15.39 -2.53 17.05
N VAL A 153 16.41 -1.86 17.58
CA VAL A 153 17.01 -2.21 18.88
C VAL A 153 17.38 -0.95 19.67
N ARG A 154 17.08 -0.95 20.97
CA ARG A 154 17.52 0.09 21.90
C ARG A 154 18.87 -0.26 22.49
N VAL A 155 19.80 0.68 22.42
CA VAL A 155 21.18 0.58 22.88
C VAL A 155 21.43 1.69 23.89
N LEU A 156 22.14 1.36 24.97
CA LEU A 156 22.49 2.31 26.04
C LEU A 156 21.29 3.10 26.60
N THR A 157 20.08 2.53 26.64
CA THR A 157 18.81 3.14 27.10
C THR A 157 18.28 4.39 26.37
N TYR A 158 19.10 5.11 25.60
CA TYR A 158 18.70 6.35 24.90
C TYR A 158 18.97 6.37 23.39
N ILE A 159 19.65 5.37 22.83
CA ILE A 159 19.90 5.27 21.38
C ILE A 159 18.98 4.18 20.80
N THR A 160 18.20 4.51 19.79
CA THR A 160 17.45 3.53 19.00
C THR A 160 18.12 3.38 17.64
N PHE A 161 18.62 2.19 17.36
CA PHE A 161 19.09 1.78 16.04
C PHE A 161 17.96 1.09 15.29
N ASN A 162 17.81 1.40 14.00
CA ASN A 162 16.85 0.79 13.11
C ASN A 162 17.59 0.36 11.84
N ALA A 163 17.34 -0.86 11.37
CA ALA A 163 17.76 -1.33 10.07
C ALA A 163 16.58 -1.97 9.35
N TYR A 164 16.58 -1.89 8.02
CA TYR A 164 15.62 -2.62 7.21
C TYR A 164 16.27 -3.19 5.95
N GLY A 165 15.69 -4.29 5.48
CA GLY A 165 15.90 -4.83 4.14
C GLY A 165 14.55 -5.04 3.47
N ALA A 166 14.41 -4.60 2.23
CA ALA A 166 13.18 -4.74 1.45
C ALA A 166 13.46 -5.43 0.11
N TYR A 167 12.58 -6.35 -0.28
CA TYR A 167 12.68 -7.16 -1.48
C TYR A 167 11.46 -6.93 -2.37
N HIS A 168 11.70 -6.60 -3.63
CA HIS A 168 10.69 -6.32 -4.64
C HIS A 168 10.58 -7.50 -5.60
N PHE A 169 9.39 -8.08 -5.73
CA PHE A 169 9.17 -9.25 -6.58
C PHE A 169 7.80 -9.23 -7.25
N GLY A 170 7.58 -10.19 -8.16
CA GLY A 170 6.44 -10.19 -9.07
C GLY A 170 6.71 -9.36 -10.33
N GLU A 171 5.64 -8.93 -10.98
CA GLU A 171 5.72 -8.16 -12.23
C GLU A 171 6.20 -6.72 -11.96
N PRO A 172 6.84 -6.05 -12.94
CA PRO A 172 7.12 -4.63 -12.84
C PRO A 172 5.80 -3.86 -12.73
N GLY A 173 5.64 -3.04 -11.69
CA GLY A 173 4.37 -2.38 -11.36
C GLY A 173 4.59 -1.33 -10.27
N GLU A 174 3.55 -0.97 -9.53
CA GLU A 174 3.63 0.08 -8.51
C GLU A 174 4.65 -0.24 -7.42
N LEU A 175 4.64 -1.46 -6.90
CA LEU A 175 5.49 -1.88 -5.78
C LEU A 175 6.85 -2.42 -6.23
N ARG A 176 7.02 -2.65 -7.53
CA ARG A 176 8.28 -3.03 -8.17
C ARG A 176 8.47 -2.11 -9.38
N PHE A 177 8.68 -0.85 -9.09
CA PHE A 177 8.55 0.23 -10.06
C PHE A 177 9.62 0.18 -11.14
N GLY A 178 9.22 -0.28 -12.32
CA GLY A 178 10.00 -0.26 -13.55
C GLY A 178 9.15 0.24 -14.70
N LEU A 179 9.75 1.02 -15.59
CA LEU A 179 9.09 1.59 -16.75
C LEU A 179 9.92 1.29 -17.97
N ASP A 180 9.27 0.88 -19.05
CA ASP A 180 9.88 0.82 -20.36
C ASP A 180 8.92 1.46 -21.35
N ILE A 181 9.17 2.73 -21.62
CA ILE A 181 8.37 3.59 -22.49
C ILE A 181 9.19 3.79 -23.76
N LEU A 182 8.70 3.26 -24.87
CA LEU A 182 9.32 3.47 -26.17
C LEU A 182 9.23 4.96 -26.58
N PRO A 183 10.20 5.47 -27.35
CA PRO A 183 10.11 6.81 -27.94
C PRO A 183 8.77 7.01 -28.68
N GLY A 184 8.13 8.15 -28.44
CA GLY A 184 6.83 8.49 -29.03
C GLY A 184 5.62 7.73 -28.47
N ALA A 185 5.80 6.79 -27.54
CA ALA A 185 4.68 6.06 -26.94
C ALA A 185 3.85 6.93 -25.98
N VAL A 186 4.40 8.02 -25.44
CA VAL A 186 3.68 8.98 -24.59
C VAL A 186 4.08 10.40 -25.04
N PRO A 187 3.13 11.29 -25.38
CA PRO A 187 3.45 12.63 -25.92
C PRO A 187 4.34 13.48 -25.01
N GLN A 188 4.22 13.30 -23.70
CA GLN A 188 4.98 14.00 -22.67
C GLN A 188 6.43 13.47 -22.52
N LEU A 189 6.74 12.31 -23.10
CA LEU A 189 8.06 11.65 -23.07
C LEU A 189 8.49 11.26 -24.50
N PRO A 190 8.85 12.24 -25.36
CA PRO A 190 9.13 11.98 -26.77
C PRO A 190 10.32 11.03 -26.97
N ASP A 191 11.34 11.12 -26.12
CA ASP A 191 12.54 10.27 -26.19
C ASP A 191 12.36 8.89 -25.52
N GLY A 192 11.18 8.62 -24.95
CA GLY A 192 10.94 7.44 -24.13
C GLY A 192 11.57 7.53 -22.74
N LEU A 193 11.46 6.44 -21.98
CA LEU A 193 12.05 6.31 -20.64
C LEU A 193 12.23 4.83 -20.33
N SER A 194 13.45 4.43 -19.98
CA SER A 194 13.73 3.10 -19.49
C SER A 194 14.28 3.18 -18.07
N LEU A 195 13.55 2.59 -17.13
CA LEU A 195 13.88 2.51 -15.71
C LEU A 195 13.75 1.05 -15.29
N ALA A 196 14.88 0.44 -14.93
CA ALA A 196 14.90 -0.93 -14.45
C ALA A 196 14.17 -1.03 -13.10
N PRO A 197 13.33 -2.05 -12.89
CA PRO A 197 12.66 -2.25 -11.61
C PRO A 197 13.68 -2.58 -10.51
N PRO A 198 13.53 -2.03 -9.29
CA PRO A 198 14.36 -2.40 -8.17
C PRO A 198 14.16 -3.87 -7.81
N LEU A 199 15.18 -4.46 -7.20
CA LEU A 199 15.13 -5.82 -6.65
C LEU A 199 15.21 -5.80 -5.13
N PHE A 200 16.08 -4.94 -4.58
CA PHE A 200 16.37 -4.91 -3.15
C PHE A 200 16.76 -3.52 -2.69
N ASP A 201 16.23 -3.11 -1.54
CA ASP A 201 16.57 -1.87 -0.84
C ASP A 201 17.04 -2.18 0.58
N VAL A 202 17.99 -1.37 1.09
CA VAL A 202 18.43 -1.43 2.50
C VAL A 202 18.51 -0.03 3.08
N GLY A 203 18.31 0.06 4.38
CA GLY A 203 18.57 1.31 5.08
C GLY A 203 18.81 1.12 6.56
N VAL A 204 19.46 2.12 7.13
CA VAL A 204 19.76 2.21 8.56
C VAL A 204 19.42 3.60 9.06
N ALA A 205 18.99 3.70 10.32
CA ALA A 205 18.69 4.96 10.97
C ALA A 205 19.02 4.90 12.46
N VAL A 206 19.50 6.02 12.99
CA VAL A 206 19.77 6.19 14.43
C VAL A 206 18.92 7.33 14.95
N ARG A 207 18.25 7.09 16.08
CA ARG A 207 17.51 8.10 16.83
C ARG A 207 18.07 8.19 18.24
N VAL A 208 18.24 9.42 18.73
CA VAL A 208 18.62 9.69 20.13
C VAL A 208 17.40 10.29 20.83
N SER A 209 16.98 9.68 21.92
CA SER A 209 15.93 10.20 22.79
C SER A 209 16.60 10.86 23.99
N MET A 210 16.45 12.19 24.11
CA MET A 210 16.87 12.95 25.29
C MET A 210 15.74 13.06 26.29
#